data_AF-A0A964AC42-F1
#
_entry.id   AF-A0A964AC42-F1
#
_cell.length_a   1.000
_cell.length_b   1.000
_cell.length_c   1.000
_cell.angle_alpha   90.00
_cell.angle_beta   90.00
_cell.angle_gamma   90.00
#
_symmetry.space_group_name_H-M   'P 1'
#
loop_
_entity.id
_entity.type
_entity.pdbx_description
1 polymer ?
#
loop_
_entity_poly.entity_id
_entity_poly.type
_entity_poly.pdbx_seq_one_letter_code
_entity_poly.pdbx_strand_id
1 'polypeptide(L)'
;MRNDTPARLKRLAIARERVARAQRARAESQLRGAEEAIEVLDAAQLEAEAEMRAASPNLHAPTLSVLEVGREVYGEHRGLATQTRDESQVARDAAVVVHDERLGNVNLREKLYEEHRRRRRAEVEKRFQREIDDLASRRGGG
;
A
#
# COMPACT_ATOMS: atom_id res chain seq x y z
N MET A 1 17.81 -32.11 -14.29
CA MET A 1 16.72 -31.10 -14.24
C MET A 1 17.27 -29.81 -13.65
N ARG A 2 17.24 -28.69 -14.38
CA ARG A 2 17.64 -27.38 -13.83
C ARG A 2 16.62 -26.96 -12.78
N ASN A 3 17.09 -26.71 -11.56
CA ASN A 3 16.25 -26.37 -10.43
C ASN A 3 15.96 -24.86 -10.48
N ASP A 4 15.01 -24.46 -11.32
CA ASP A 4 14.65 -23.04 -11.60
C ASP A 4 13.86 -22.37 -10.47
N THR A 5 13.69 -23.07 -9.35
CA THR A 5 12.98 -22.63 -8.14
C THR A 5 13.32 -21.19 -7.71
N PRO A 6 14.59 -20.74 -7.62
CA PRO A 6 14.89 -19.36 -7.25
C PRO A 6 14.42 -18.33 -8.29
N ALA A 7 14.49 -18.64 -9.59
CA ALA A 7 14.00 -17.72 -10.63
C ALA A 7 12.46 -17.58 -10.56
N ARG A 8 11.74 -18.67 -10.27
CA ARG A 8 10.28 -18.64 -10.07
C ARG A 8 9.89 -17.84 -8.83
N LEU A 9 10.62 -18.01 -7.71
CA LEU A 9 10.39 -17.23 -6.49
C LEU A 9 10.61 -15.73 -6.70
N LYS A 10 11.67 -15.35 -7.43
CA LYS A 10 11.93 -13.93 -7.78
C LYS A 10 10.81 -13.34 -8.65
N ARG A 11 10.35 -14.06 -9.67
CA ARG A 11 9.22 -13.60 -10.50
C ARG A 11 7.94 -13.43 -9.69
N LEU A 12 7.65 -14.38 -8.80
CA LEU A 12 6.48 -14.31 -7.92
C LEU A 12 6.56 -13.12 -6.95
N ALA A 13 7.74 -12.84 -6.40
CA ALA A 13 7.99 -11.68 -5.55
C ALA A 13 7.71 -10.37 -6.30
N ILE A 14 8.28 -10.20 -7.51
CA ILE A 14 8.06 -9.03 -8.36
C ILE A 14 6.56 -8.85 -8.68
N ALA A 15 5.87 -9.94 -9.03
CA ALA A 15 4.44 -9.88 -9.33
C ALA A 15 3.62 -9.42 -8.11
N ARG A 16 3.90 -9.97 -6.92
CA ARG A 16 3.21 -9.60 -5.67
C ARG A 16 3.49 -8.15 -5.26
N GLU A 17 4.72 -7.68 -5.45
CA GLU A 17 5.09 -6.30 -5.20
C GLU A 17 4.34 -5.35 -6.14
N ARG A 18 4.29 -5.65 -7.44
CA ARG A 18 3.52 -4.85 -8.42
C ARG A 18 2.05 -4.75 -8.04
N VAL A 19 1.44 -5.86 -7.63
CA VAL A 19 0.04 -5.89 -7.17
C VAL A 19 -0.14 -5.02 -5.93
N ALA A 20 0.75 -5.14 -4.93
CA ALA A 20 0.67 -4.35 -3.71
C ALA A 20 0.85 -2.84 -3.99
N ARG A 21 1.79 -2.47 -4.86
CA ARG A 21 1.98 -1.07 -5.29
C ARG A 21 0.76 -0.52 -6.01
N ALA A 22 0.15 -1.31 -6.90
CA ALA A 22 -1.06 -0.91 -7.61
C ALA A 22 -2.27 -0.74 -6.66
N GLN A 23 -2.42 -1.64 -5.68
CA GLN A 23 -3.46 -1.53 -4.65
C GLN A 23 -3.28 -0.26 -3.81
N ARG A 24 -2.05 0.03 -3.39
CA ARG A 24 -1.72 1.26 -2.66
C ARG A 24 -2.01 2.52 -3.49
N ALA A 25 -1.54 2.57 -4.74
CA ALA A 25 -1.77 3.73 -5.62
C ALA A 25 -3.26 3.97 -5.87
N ARG A 26 -4.06 2.89 -6.03
CA ARG A 26 -5.51 3.00 -6.15
C ARG A 26 -6.14 3.59 -4.89
N ALA A 27 -5.77 3.11 -3.71
CA ALA A 27 -6.30 3.61 -2.45
C ALA A 27 -5.89 5.08 -2.20
N GLU A 28 -4.65 5.47 -2.53
CA GLU A 28 -4.20 6.86 -2.46
C GLU A 28 -5.00 7.76 -3.43
N SER A 29 -5.28 7.28 -4.65
CA SER A 29 -6.12 8.02 -5.60
C SER A 29 -7.56 8.17 -5.12
N GLN A 30 -8.12 7.15 -4.47
CA GLN A 30 -9.49 7.21 -3.91
C GLN A 30 -9.58 8.21 -2.76
N LEU A 31 -8.58 8.20 -1.86
CA LEU A 31 -8.50 9.16 -0.77
C LEU A 31 -8.43 10.61 -1.30
N ARG A 32 -7.55 10.88 -2.27
CA ARG A 32 -7.49 12.22 -2.90
C ARG A 32 -8.82 12.64 -3.52
N GLY A 33 -9.48 11.75 -4.26
CA GLY A 33 -10.77 12.07 -4.85
C GLY A 33 -11.84 12.39 -3.80
N ALA A 34 -11.80 11.73 -2.64
CA ALA A 34 -12.70 12.04 -1.53
C ALA A 34 -12.36 13.38 -0.86
N GLU A 35 -11.08 13.71 -0.70
CA GLU A 35 -10.62 15.01 -0.18
C GLU A 35 -11.00 16.16 -1.13
N GLU A 36 -10.76 15.99 -2.43
CA GLU A 36 -11.17 16.95 -3.48
C GLU A 36 -12.69 17.16 -3.48
N ALA A 37 -13.50 16.10 -3.28
CA ALA A 37 -14.96 16.24 -3.22
C ALA A 37 -15.41 17.11 -2.03
N ILE A 38 -14.74 17.01 -0.88
CA ILE A 38 -15.02 17.87 0.28
C ILE A 38 -14.66 19.32 -0.05
N GLU A 39 -13.49 19.56 -0.65
CA GLU A 39 -13.07 20.91 -1.04
C GLU A 39 -14.06 21.55 -2.03
N VAL A 40 -14.56 20.79 -3.00
CA VAL A 40 -15.57 21.25 -3.96
C VAL A 40 -16.89 21.60 -3.27
N LEU A 41 -17.34 20.77 -2.32
CA LEU A 41 -18.55 21.06 -1.54
C LEU A 41 -18.38 22.32 -0.69
N ASP A 42 -17.26 22.45 0.01
CA ASP A 42 -16.95 23.60 0.86
C ASP A 42 -16.90 24.90 0.02
N ALA A 43 -16.28 24.84 -1.17
CA ALA A 43 -16.22 25.97 -2.10
C ALA A 43 -17.61 26.35 -2.65
N ALA A 44 -18.41 25.36 -3.08
CA ALA A 44 -19.75 25.60 -3.60
C ALA A 44 -20.68 26.23 -2.55
N GLN A 45 -20.60 25.78 -1.29
CA GLN A 45 -21.36 26.37 -0.19
C GLN A 45 -20.95 27.83 0.06
N LEU A 46 -19.65 28.12 0.07
CA LEU A 46 -19.13 29.48 0.24
C LEU A 46 -19.60 30.42 -0.88
N GLU A 47 -19.53 29.97 -2.13
CA GLU A 47 -19.99 30.72 -3.30
C GLU A 47 -21.50 30.99 -3.24
N ALA A 48 -22.31 29.96 -2.99
CA ALA A 48 -23.76 30.09 -2.88
C ALA A 48 -24.16 31.06 -1.76
N GLU A 49 -23.52 30.99 -0.59
CA GLU A 49 -23.79 31.92 0.50
C GLU A 49 -23.39 33.37 0.17
N ALA A 50 -22.28 33.56 -0.56
CA ALA A 50 -21.83 34.88 -0.98
C ALA A 50 -22.79 35.51 -2.00
N GLU A 51 -23.19 34.73 -3.01
CA GLU A 51 -24.17 35.16 -4.03
C GLU A 51 -25.50 35.56 -3.41
N MET A 52 -26.02 34.76 -2.49
CA MET A 52 -27.28 35.06 -1.79
C MET A 52 -27.20 36.34 -0.95
N ARG A 53 -26.08 36.58 -0.28
CA ARG A 53 -25.85 37.83 0.49
C ARG A 53 -25.71 39.04 -0.43
N ALA A 54 -25.04 38.90 -1.57
CA ALA A 54 -24.89 39.97 -2.55
C ALA A 54 -26.22 40.34 -3.22
N ALA A 55 -27.06 39.34 -3.52
CA ALA A 55 -28.39 39.55 -4.12
C ALA A 55 -29.41 40.15 -3.14
N SER A 56 -29.23 39.95 -1.83
CA SER A 56 -30.12 40.49 -0.79
C SER A 56 -29.31 41.14 0.34
N PRO A 57 -28.80 42.37 0.12
CA PRO A 57 -27.95 43.06 1.09
C PRO A 57 -28.64 43.34 2.44
N ASN A 58 -29.97 43.33 2.47
CA ASN A 58 -30.78 43.41 3.70
C ASN A 58 -31.48 42.07 3.99
N LEU A 59 -30.77 40.94 4.07
CA LEU A 59 -31.31 39.58 4.24
C LEU A 59 -32.71 39.51 4.89
N HIS A 60 -33.73 39.31 4.07
CA HIS A 60 -35.12 39.21 4.52
C HIS A 60 -35.35 37.81 5.12
N ALA A 61 -36.38 37.66 5.97
CA ALA A 61 -36.70 36.36 6.60
C ALA A 61 -36.80 35.18 5.61
N PRO A 62 -37.41 35.33 4.41
CA PRO A 62 -37.41 34.24 3.42
C PRO A 62 -36.00 33.85 2.94
N THR A 63 -35.12 34.83 2.71
CA THR A 63 -33.73 34.58 2.27
C THR A 63 -32.93 33.86 3.35
N LEU A 64 -33.13 34.22 4.61
CA LEU A 64 -32.50 33.54 5.75
C LEU A 64 -32.95 32.09 5.85
N SER A 65 -34.25 31.82 5.67
CA SER A 65 -34.78 30.44 5.70
C SER A 65 -34.18 29.58 4.59
N VAL A 66 -33.99 30.12 3.37
CA VAL A 66 -33.33 29.39 2.28
C VAL A 66 -31.86 29.09 2.61
N LEU A 67 -31.13 30.04 3.22
CA LEU A 67 -29.76 29.81 3.66
C LEU A 67 -29.65 28.72 4.74
N GLU A 68 -30.59 28.69 5.67
CA GLU A 68 -30.64 27.67 6.73
C GLU A 68 -30.85 26.28 6.15
N VAL A 69 -31.83 26.11 5.26
CA VAL A 69 -32.08 24.84 4.57
C VAL A 69 -30.87 24.43 3.72
N GLY A 70 -30.27 25.38 3.00
CA GLY A 70 -29.06 25.12 2.21
C GLY A 70 -27.89 24.63 3.07
N ARG A 71 -27.68 25.23 4.24
CA ARG A 71 -26.66 24.80 5.21
C ARG A 71 -26.90 23.40 5.77
N GLU A 72 -28.16 23.06 6.04
CA GLU A 72 -28.54 21.73 6.52
C GLU A 72 -28.21 20.67 5.47
N VAL A 73 -28.66 20.87 4.23
CA VAL A 73 -28.38 19.99 3.09
C VAL A 73 -26.87 19.86 2.84
N TYR A 74 -26.13 20.97 2.87
CA TYR A 74 -24.67 20.95 2.77
C TYR A 74 -24.03 20.14 3.91
N GLY A 75 -24.50 20.31 5.15
CA GLY A 75 -24.02 19.57 6.31
C GLY A 75 -24.16 18.06 6.14
N GLU A 76 -25.30 17.60 5.63
CA GLU A 76 -25.54 16.18 5.33
C GLU A 76 -24.59 15.66 4.24
N HIS A 77 -24.48 16.36 3.10
CA HIS A 77 -23.59 15.96 2.01
C HIS A 77 -22.12 15.95 2.42
N ARG A 78 -21.68 16.97 3.17
CA ARG A 78 -20.32 17.04 3.71
C ARG A 78 -20.05 15.94 4.72
N GLY A 79 -21.04 15.59 5.54
CA GLY A 79 -20.97 14.45 6.46
C GLY A 79 -20.71 13.13 5.73
N LEU A 80 -21.48 12.85 4.67
CA LEU A 80 -21.30 11.66 3.83
C LEU A 80 -19.95 11.65 3.11
N ALA A 81 -19.50 12.81 2.61
CA ALA A 81 -18.19 12.95 1.98
C ALA A 81 -17.05 12.70 2.99
N THR A 82 -17.19 13.20 4.21
CA THR A 82 -16.23 12.96 5.31
C THR A 82 -16.16 11.47 5.66
N GLN A 83 -17.30 10.80 5.78
CA GLN A 83 -17.34 9.36 6.00
C GLN A 83 -16.62 8.59 4.88
N THR A 84 -16.89 8.95 3.62
CA THR A 84 -16.23 8.33 2.45
C THR A 84 -14.72 8.55 2.48
N ARG A 85 -14.27 9.74 2.87
CA ARG A 85 -12.85 10.07 3.04
C ARG A 85 -12.21 9.23 4.13
N ASP A 86 -12.87 9.07 5.28
CA ASP A 86 -12.36 8.26 6.39
C ASP A 86 -12.30 6.77 6.05
N GLU A 87 -13.31 6.23 5.36
CA GLU A 87 -13.28 4.85 4.83
C GLU A 87 -12.14 4.67 3.82
N SER A 88 -11.90 5.65 2.96
CA SER A 88 -10.80 5.65 2.00
C SER A 88 -9.43 5.71 2.70
N GLN A 89 -9.32 6.48 3.79
CA GLN A 89 -8.12 6.54 4.62
C GLN A 89 -7.81 5.17 5.24
N VAL A 90 -8.80 4.52 5.84
CA VAL A 90 -8.66 3.17 6.42
C VAL A 90 -8.23 2.16 5.35
N ALA A 91 -8.85 2.20 4.16
CA ALA A 91 -8.49 1.33 3.05
C ALA A 91 -7.04 1.57 2.58
N ARG A 92 -6.60 2.83 2.52
CA ARG A 92 -5.22 3.19 2.19
C ARG A 92 -4.24 2.66 3.23
N ASP A 93 -4.53 2.83 4.52
CA ASP A 93 -3.63 2.39 5.58
C ASP A 93 -3.51 0.86 5.61
N ALA A 94 -4.62 0.14 5.39
CA ALA A 94 -4.59 -1.31 5.22
C ALA A 94 -3.75 -1.74 4.00
N ALA A 95 -3.84 -1.02 2.88
CA ALA A 95 -3.04 -1.30 1.70
C ALA A 95 -1.53 -1.10 1.93
N VAL A 96 -1.15 -0.10 2.74
CA VAL A 96 0.25 0.14 3.14
C VAL A 96 0.77 -1.01 4.01
N VAL A 97 0.02 -1.42 5.04
CA VAL A 97 0.40 -2.55 5.91
C VAL A 97 0.64 -3.82 5.08
N VAL A 98 -0.31 -4.17 4.20
CA VAL A 98 -0.18 -5.34 3.32
C VAL A 98 1.03 -5.24 2.40
N HIS A 99 1.33 -4.05 1.86
CA HIS A 99 2.50 -3.83 1.02
C HIS A 99 3.79 -4.07 1.79
N ASP A 100 3.92 -3.52 2.99
CA ASP A 100 5.14 -3.58 3.79
C ASP A 100 5.38 -5.00 4.34
N GLU A 101 4.31 -5.68 4.79
CA GLU A 101 4.38 -7.10 5.19
C GLU A 101 4.80 -8.01 4.04
N ARG A 102 4.30 -7.76 2.83
CA ARG A 102 4.66 -8.54 1.64
C ARG A 102 6.12 -8.34 1.27
N LEU A 103 6.63 -7.11 1.31
CA LEU A 103 8.05 -6.82 1.09
C LEU A 103 8.93 -7.49 2.16
N GLY A 104 8.56 -7.40 3.43
CA GLY A 104 9.26 -8.05 4.54
C GLY A 104 9.35 -9.57 4.37
N ASN A 105 8.23 -10.21 4.05
CA ASN A 105 8.17 -11.67 3.85
C ASN A 105 8.98 -12.15 2.63
N VAL A 106 9.01 -11.38 1.55
CA VAL A 106 9.84 -11.69 0.37
C VAL A 106 11.32 -11.64 0.74
N ASN A 107 11.76 -10.56 1.39
CA ASN A 107 13.15 -10.39 1.81
C ASN A 107 13.61 -11.50 2.75
N LEU A 108 12.74 -11.91 3.69
CA LEU A 108 13.03 -13.03 4.60
C LEU A 108 13.19 -14.35 3.84
N ARG A 109 12.29 -14.66 2.89
CA ARG A 109 12.36 -15.91 2.10
C ARG A 109 13.61 -15.97 1.21
N GLU A 110 14.02 -14.85 0.62
CA GLU A 110 15.26 -14.80 -0.18
C GLU A 110 16.48 -15.07 0.70
N LYS A 111 16.58 -14.41 1.86
CA LYS A 111 17.64 -14.65 2.85
C LYS A 111 17.72 -16.12 3.29
N LEU A 112 16.58 -16.72 3.65
CA LEU A 112 16.52 -18.13 4.05
C LEU A 112 16.97 -19.08 2.94
N TYR A 113 16.59 -18.79 1.69
CA TYR A 113 17.01 -19.58 0.53
C TYR A 113 18.52 -19.48 0.29
N GLU A 114 19.08 -18.27 0.35
CA GLU A 114 20.52 -18.03 0.21
C GLU A 114 21.32 -18.71 1.32
N GLU A 115 20.84 -18.63 2.56
CA GLU A 115 21.45 -19.30 3.70
C GLU A 115 21.45 -20.82 3.52
N HIS A 116 20.31 -21.41 3.15
CA HIS A 116 20.22 -22.84 2.88
C HIS A 116 21.17 -23.28 1.75
N ARG A 117 21.28 -22.47 0.69
CA ARG A 117 22.22 -22.73 -0.42
C ARG A 117 23.68 -22.66 0.06
N ARG A 118 24.02 -21.70 0.91
CA ARG A 118 25.36 -21.55 1.50
C ARG A 118 25.71 -22.75 2.38
N ARG A 119 24.79 -23.19 3.24
CA ARG A 119 24.96 -24.38 4.09
C ARG A 119 25.20 -25.64 3.26
N ARG A 120 24.38 -25.87 2.22
CA ARG A 120 24.55 -27.01 1.29
C ARG A 120 25.90 -27.00 0.58
N ARG A 121 26.40 -25.83 0.16
CA ARG A 121 27.74 -25.71 -0.46
C ARG A 121 28.85 -26.05 0.54
N ALA A 122 28.78 -25.49 1.74
CA ALA A 122 29.75 -25.75 2.79
C ALA A 122 29.75 -27.24 3.22
N GLU A 123 28.60 -27.90 3.25
CA GLU A 123 28.51 -29.35 3.52
C GLU A 123 29.18 -30.18 2.43
N VAL A 124 28.94 -29.83 1.16
CA VAL A 124 29.55 -30.50 0.01
C VAL A 124 31.07 -30.29 0.02
N GLU A 125 31.53 -29.07 0.26
CA GLU A 125 32.94 -28.73 0.35
C GLU A 125 33.64 -29.47 1.50
N LYS A 126 33.01 -29.53 2.69
CA LYS A 126 33.51 -30.34 3.81
C LYS A 126 33.59 -31.83 3.49
N ARG A 127 32.63 -32.38 2.74
CA ARG A 127 32.67 -33.78 2.31
C ARG A 127 33.82 -34.03 1.34
N PHE A 128 33.97 -33.17 0.32
CA PHE A 128 35.08 -33.27 -0.63
C PHE A 128 36.44 -33.13 0.07
N GLN A 129 36.58 -32.20 1.01
CA GLN A 129 37.83 -32.05 1.75
C GLN A 129 38.18 -33.33 2.54
N ARG A 130 37.21 -33.93 3.23
CA ARG A 130 37.41 -35.21 3.93
C ARG A 130 37.82 -36.33 2.98
N GLU A 131 37.17 -36.44 1.81
CA GLU A 131 37.53 -37.44 0.80
C GLU A 131 38.97 -37.25 0.29
N ILE A 132 39.41 -36.00 0.09
CA ILE A 132 40.79 -35.68 -0.30
C ILE A 132 41.77 -36.06 0.82
N ASP A 133 41.47 -35.70 2.07
CA ASP A 133 42.32 -35.99 3.23
C ASP A 133 42.45 -37.52 3.46
N ASP A 134 41.34 -38.26 3.30
CA ASP A 134 41.30 -39.73 3.40
C ASP A 134 42.15 -40.39 2.30
N LEU A 135 42.07 -39.88 1.06
CA LEU A 135 42.87 -40.36 -0.07
C LEU A 135 44.36 -40.06 0.12
N ALA A 136 44.71 -38.87 0.62
CA ALA A 136 46.08 -38.48 0.91
C ALA A 136 46.69 -39.39 2.00
N SER A 137 45.92 -39.67 3.06
CA SER A 137 46.33 -40.54 4.16
C SER A 137 46.57 -41.98 3.70
N ARG A 138 45.78 -42.49 2.74
CA ARG A 138 45.96 -43.82 2.15
C ARG A 138 47.18 -43.91 1.22
N ARG A 139 47.64 -42.79 0.65
CA ARG A 139 48.77 -42.74 -0.31
C ARG A 139 50.13 -42.54 0.35
N GLY A 140 50.16 -41.95 1.55
CA GLY A 140 51.40 -41.68 2.31
C GLY A 140 51.79 -42.74 3.34
N GLY A 141 50.99 -43.80 3.51
CA GLY A 141 51.17 -44.85 4.54
C GLY A 141 51.62 -46.21 4.00
N GLY A 142 52.36 -46.25 2.89
CA GLY A 142 52.95 -47.47 2.30
C GLY A 142 54.45 -47.37 2.16
#